data_AF-A0A397SWW9-F1
#
_entry.id   AF-A0A397SWW9-F1
#
_cell.length_a   1.000
_cell.length_b   1.000
_cell.length_c   1.000
_cell.angle_alpha   90.00
_cell.angle_beta   90.00
_cell.angle_gamma   90.00
#
_symmetry.space_group_name_H-M   'P 1'
#
loop_
_entity.id
_entity.type
_entity.pdbx_description
1 polymer ?
#
loop_
_entity_poly.entity_id
_entity_poly.type
_entity_poly.pdbx_seq_one_letter_code
_entity_poly.pdbx_strand_id
1 'polypeptide(L)'
;MKVFLSTFFLIFYFALVSARFGQEEKNPAIKQLENFMTGDIGGFLADVSGVCIDSLLVAAPPCSVQDQCDTIIDVAYFLGGVRKAQLIKLAQRIAVSEKNTPNAGQRSVVCNKTPRHSELNGLKAKQDPTKGPGSKLPPFVPRKFAKIRVFKFDPKKFNRNDS
;
A
#
# COMPACT_ATOMS: atom_id res chain seq x y z
N MET A 1 -22.20 50.75 0.14
CA MET A 1 -21.77 49.63 1.03
C MET A 1 -22.39 48.30 0.57
N LYS A 2 -21.98 47.76 -0.58
CA LYS A 2 -22.50 46.47 -1.12
C LYS A 2 -21.49 45.80 -2.06
N VAL A 3 -20.22 45.65 -1.68
CA VAL A 3 -19.25 44.91 -2.51
C VAL A 3 -18.21 44.21 -1.62
N PHE A 4 -18.63 43.34 -0.71
CA PHE A 4 -17.65 42.53 0.07
C PHE A 4 -18.13 41.11 0.42
N LEU A 5 -19.28 40.66 -0.10
CA LEU A 5 -19.92 39.42 0.37
C LEU A 5 -20.07 38.33 -0.70
N SER A 6 -19.31 38.37 -1.80
CA SER A 6 -19.46 37.40 -2.89
C SER A 6 -18.19 36.61 -3.24
N THR A 7 -17.01 37.02 -2.76
CA THR A 7 -15.74 36.36 -3.11
C THR A 7 -15.36 35.24 -2.16
N PHE A 8 -15.97 35.14 -0.97
CA PHE A 8 -15.65 34.08 0.00
C PHE A 8 -16.34 32.74 -0.28
N PHE A 9 -17.43 32.73 -1.07
CA PHE A 9 -18.17 31.49 -1.36
C PHE A 9 -17.56 30.62 -2.47
N LEU A 10 -16.71 31.19 -3.33
CA LEU A 10 -16.08 30.44 -4.44
C LEU A 10 -14.79 29.70 -4.03
N ILE A 11 -14.15 30.09 -2.93
CA ILE A 11 -12.90 29.44 -2.46
C ILE A 11 -13.21 28.12 -1.71
N PHE A 12 -14.41 27.97 -1.14
CA PHE A 12 -14.80 26.75 -0.42
C PHE A 12 -15.33 25.63 -1.32
N TYR A 13 -15.74 25.90 -2.57
CA TYR A 13 -16.27 24.86 -3.45
C TYR A 13 -15.19 24.04 -4.17
N PHE A 14 -13.95 24.53 -4.23
CA PHE A 14 -12.80 23.77 -4.75
C PHE A 14 -12.19 22.79 -3.74
N ALA A 15 -12.74 22.70 -2.53
CA ALA A 15 -12.13 21.96 -1.42
C ALA A 15 -12.31 20.42 -1.45
N LEU A 16 -13.12 19.81 -2.32
CA LEU A 16 -13.50 18.40 -2.10
C LEU A 16 -13.67 17.52 -3.35
N VAL A 17 -12.86 17.73 -4.39
CA VAL A 17 -12.45 16.61 -5.27
C VAL A 17 -10.95 16.76 -5.53
N SER A 18 -10.14 16.69 -4.47
CA SER A 18 -8.80 16.14 -4.66
C SER A 18 -9.04 14.69 -5.06
N ALA A 19 -8.83 14.35 -6.33
CA ALA A 19 -8.69 12.94 -6.68
C ALA A 19 -7.63 12.36 -5.71
N ARG A 20 -7.93 11.23 -5.04
CA ARG A 20 -7.14 10.68 -3.90
C ARG A 20 -5.74 10.17 -4.29
N PHE A 21 -5.18 10.68 -5.37
CA PHE A 21 -3.79 10.49 -5.75
C PHE A 21 -2.86 10.92 -4.61
N GLY A 22 -1.86 10.09 -4.29
CA GLY A 22 -0.85 10.38 -3.26
C GLY A 22 -1.17 9.95 -1.83
N GLN A 23 -2.30 9.27 -1.57
CA GLN A 23 -2.56 8.68 -0.23
C GLN A 23 -1.63 7.50 0.07
N GLU A 24 -1.15 6.80 -0.95
CA GLU A 24 -0.30 5.62 -0.80
C GLU A 24 1.06 5.93 -0.18
N GLU A 25 1.63 7.08 -0.53
CA GLU A 25 2.89 7.58 0.06
C GLU A 25 2.74 7.95 1.54
N LYS A 26 1.53 8.27 1.98
CA LYS A 26 1.22 8.64 3.38
C LYS A 26 0.85 7.43 4.23
N ASN A 27 0.96 6.22 3.69
CA ASN A 27 0.63 5.01 4.42
C ASN A 27 1.56 4.83 5.64
N PRO A 28 1.06 4.92 6.88
CA PRO A 28 1.91 4.91 8.07
C PRO A 28 2.59 3.55 8.28
N ALA A 29 2.02 2.46 7.76
CA ALA A 29 2.63 1.15 7.85
C ALA A 29 3.81 1.01 6.87
N ILE A 30 3.68 1.53 5.64
CA ILE A 30 4.80 1.55 4.69
C ILE A 30 5.92 2.45 5.21
N LYS A 31 5.58 3.66 5.69
CA LYS A 31 6.56 4.58 6.28
C LYS A 31 7.33 3.97 7.47
N GLN A 32 6.66 3.16 8.28
CA GLN A 32 7.29 2.47 9.41
C GLN A 32 8.33 1.41 9.01
N LEU A 33 8.39 0.99 7.72
CA LEU A 33 9.47 0.13 7.22
C LEU A 33 10.83 0.85 7.25
N GLU A 34 10.85 2.19 7.20
CA GLU A 34 12.07 2.99 7.23
C GLU A 34 12.93 2.70 8.47
N ASN A 35 12.30 2.32 9.59
CA ASN A 35 12.97 1.95 10.83
C ASN A 35 13.80 0.66 10.73
N PHE A 36 13.67 -0.09 9.63
CA PHE A 36 14.40 -1.33 9.37
C PHE A 36 15.41 -1.19 8.22
N MET A 37 15.59 0.01 7.67
CA MET A 37 16.40 0.27 6.48
C MET A 37 17.89 0.51 6.80
N THR A 38 18.46 -0.29 7.69
CA THR A 38 19.90 -0.26 8.03
C THR A 38 20.66 -1.42 7.39
N GLY A 39 21.87 -1.14 6.89
CA GLY A 39 22.74 -2.13 6.23
C GLY A 39 22.16 -2.70 4.94
N ASP A 40 22.73 -3.81 4.46
CA ASP A 40 22.39 -4.40 3.14
C ASP A 40 20.93 -4.88 3.07
N ILE A 41 20.44 -5.50 4.14
CA ILE A 41 19.04 -5.91 4.23
C ILE A 41 18.10 -4.70 4.27
N GLY A 42 18.59 -3.59 4.83
CA GLY A 42 17.89 -2.33 4.85
C GLY A 42 17.69 -1.73 3.47
N GLY A 43 18.71 -1.80 2.60
CA GLY A 43 18.60 -1.42 1.20
C GLY A 43 17.54 -2.25 0.45
N PHE A 44 17.50 -3.56 0.70
CA PHE A 44 16.44 -4.42 0.14
C PHE A 44 15.04 -4.05 0.66
N LEU A 45 14.89 -3.74 1.96
CA LEU A 45 13.61 -3.29 2.51
C LEU A 45 13.19 -1.90 2.01
N ALA A 46 14.14 -1.00 1.70
CA ALA A 46 13.87 0.29 1.06
C ALA A 46 13.26 0.09 -0.34
N ASP A 47 13.87 -0.78 -1.13
CA ASP A 47 13.39 -1.18 -2.44
C ASP A 47 11.97 -1.79 -2.39
N VAL A 48 11.74 -2.72 -1.44
CA VAL A 48 10.42 -3.34 -1.22
C VAL A 48 9.38 -2.29 -0.78
N SER A 49 9.76 -1.33 0.06
CA SER A 49 8.88 -0.24 0.51
C SER A 49 8.38 0.61 -0.64
N GLY A 50 9.27 1.05 -1.55
CA GLY A 50 8.89 1.81 -2.74
C GLY A 50 7.87 1.03 -3.60
N VAL A 51 8.10 -0.27 -3.79
CA VAL A 51 7.19 -1.12 -4.57
C VAL A 51 5.87 -1.43 -3.85
N CYS A 52 5.82 -1.36 -2.51
CA CYS A 52 4.55 -1.39 -1.78
C CYS A 52 3.67 -0.19 -2.14
N ILE A 53 4.25 1.01 -2.26
CA ILE A 53 3.53 2.22 -2.70
C ILE A 53 2.99 2.01 -4.12
N ASP A 54 3.85 1.57 -5.05
CA ASP A 54 3.46 1.29 -6.43
C ASP A 54 2.31 0.26 -6.52
N SER A 55 2.33 -0.73 -5.62
CA SER A 55 1.32 -1.79 -5.56
C SER A 55 -0.08 -1.29 -5.15
N LEU A 56 -0.15 -0.16 -4.44
CA LEU A 56 -1.41 0.44 -4.03
C LEU A 56 -1.98 1.39 -5.11
N LEU A 57 -1.20 1.72 -6.14
CA LEU A 57 -1.68 2.53 -7.25
C LEU A 57 -2.78 1.85 -8.04
N VAL A 58 -3.68 2.64 -8.62
CA VAL A 58 -4.89 2.21 -9.33
C VAL A 58 -4.65 1.17 -10.43
N ALA A 59 -3.52 1.24 -11.13
CA ALA A 59 -3.18 0.33 -12.24
C ALA A 59 -2.41 -0.93 -11.80
N ALA A 60 -2.00 -1.05 -10.54
CA ALA A 60 -1.24 -2.20 -10.08
C ALA A 60 -2.12 -3.47 -9.98
N PRO A 61 -1.57 -4.68 -10.21
CA PRO A 61 -2.29 -5.94 -10.05
C PRO A 61 -2.96 -6.08 -8.67
N PRO A 62 -4.10 -6.78 -8.56
CA PRO A 62 -4.84 -6.88 -7.29
C PRO A 62 -4.03 -7.51 -6.16
N CYS A 63 -3.12 -8.43 -6.48
CA CYS A 63 -2.35 -9.20 -5.51
C CYS A 63 -0.95 -8.65 -5.24
N SER A 64 -0.51 -7.57 -5.90
CA SER A 64 0.89 -7.16 -5.81
C SER A 64 1.29 -6.69 -4.40
N VAL A 65 0.38 -6.08 -3.64
CA VAL A 65 0.63 -5.69 -2.24
C VAL A 65 0.86 -6.94 -1.37
N GLN A 66 0.03 -7.98 -1.55
CA GLN A 66 0.18 -9.24 -0.83
C GLN A 66 1.53 -9.90 -1.15
N ASP A 67 1.94 -9.88 -2.42
CA ASP A 67 3.24 -10.43 -2.83
C ASP A 67 4.41 -9.71 -2.15
N GLN A 68 4.36 -8.38 -2.02
CA GLN A 68 5.39 -7.65 -1.26
C GLN A 68 5.32 -7.95 0.24
N CYS A 69 4.12 -8.07 0.81
CA CYS A 69 3.95 -8.42 2.23
C CYS A 69 4.50 -9.82 2.54
N ASP A 70 4.31 -10.79 1.64
CA ASP A 70 4.93 -12.11 1.75
C ASP A 70 6.47 -12.00 1.76
N THR A 71 7.04 -11.13 0.92
CA THR A 71 8.50 -10.88 0.90
C THR A 71 9.00 -10.19 2.18
N ILE A 72 8.24 -9.24 2.74
CA ILE A 72 8.56 -8.64 4.06
C ILE A 72 8.56 -9.72 5.14
N ILE A 73 7.63 -10.67 5.09
CA ILE A 73 7.58 -11.78 6.05
C ILE A 73 8.76 -12.74 5.87
N ASP A 74 9.20 -13.03 4.64
CA ASP A 74 10.45 -13.79 4.42
C ASP A 74 11.65 -13.14 5.13
N VAL A 75 11.79 -11.82 4.99
CA VAL A 75 12.82 -11.03 5.67
C VAL A 75 12.64 -11.09 7.20
N ALA A 76 11.40 -10.99 7.68
CA ALA A 76 11.09 -11.09 9.10
C ALA A 76 11.57 -12.42 9.70
N TYR A 77 11.32 -13.53 9.00
CA TYR A 77 11.80 -14.85 9.40
C TYR A 77 13.31 -14.95 9.43
N PHE A 78 14.01 -14.34 8.46
CA PHE A 78 15.47 -14.31 8.44
C PHE A 78 16.06 -13.54 9.62
N LEU A 79 15.51 -12.37 9.94
CA LEU A 79 16.00 -11.52 11.03
C LEU A 79 15.70 -12.13 12.42
N GLY A 80 14.55 -12.78 12.58
CA GLY A 80 14.17 -13.41 13.85
C GLY A 80 13.90 -12.42 14.99
N GLY A 81 13.77 -12.95 16.20
CA GLY A 81 13.63 -12.18 17.45
C GLY A 81 12.51 -11.14 17.44
N VAL A 82 12.78 -9.99 18.06
CA VAL A 82 11.81 -8.87 18.16
C VAL A 82 11.48 -8.28 16.79
N ARG A 83 12.48 -8.19 15.89
CA ARG A 83 12.31 -7.63 14.53
C ARG A 83 11.34 -8.46 13.69
N LYS A 84 11.37 -9.79 13.82
CA LYS A 84 10.41 -10.68 13.18
C LYS A 84 8.96 -10.27 13.51
N ALA A 85 8.66 -10.15 14.80
CA ALA A 85 7.31 -9.81 15.25
C ALA A 85 6.87 -8.42 14.74
N GLN A 86 7.77 -7.45 14.75
CA GLN A 86 7.48 -6.09 14.27
C GLN A 86 7.23 -6.07 12.76
N LEU A 87 8.07 -6.73 11.95
CA LEU A 87 7.92 -6.79 10.50
C LEU A 87 6.69 -7.58 10.06
N ILE A 88 6.36 -8.70 10.72
CA ILE A 88 5.11 -9.43 10.45
C ILE A 88 3.90 -8.53 10.71
N LYS A 89 3.86 -7.86 11.87
CA LYS A 89 2.78 -6.92 12.20
C LYS A 89 2.68 -5.79 11.17
N LEU A 90 3.81 -5.35 10.64
CA LEU A 90 3.85 -4.32 9.62
C LEU A 90 3.32 -4.81 8.28
N ALA A 91 3.75 -5.99 7.83
CA ALA A 91 3.24 -6.64 6.63
C ALA A 91 1.73 -6.84 6.69
N GLN A 92 1.18 -7.27 7.82
CA GLN A 92 -0.27 -7.39 8.02
C GLN A 92 -1.01 -6.06 7.87
N ARG A 93 -0.44 -4.96 8.42
CA ARG A 93 -1.02 -3.62 8.28
C ARG A 93 -0.94 -3.10 6.85
N ILE A 94 0.17 -3.39 6.14
CA ILE A 94 0.32 -3.03 4.73
C ILE A 94 -0.67 -3.84 3.87
N ALA A 95 -0.85 -5.13 4.12
CA ALA A 95 -1.74 -6.01 3.36
C ALA A 95 -3.21 -5.54 3.35
N VAL A 96 -3.65 -4.86 4.41
CA VAL A 96 -5.01 -4.29 4.52
C VAL A 96 -5.09 -2.82 4.10
N SER A 97 -4.05 -2.27 3.48
CA SER A 97 -4.06 -0.89 3.01
C SER A 97 -5.12 -0.69 1.92
N GLU A 98 -5.65 0.53 1.85
CA GLU A 98 -6.57 0.91 0.77
C GLU A 98 -5.78 0.98 -0.53
N LYS A 99 -6.38 0.48 -1.63
CA LYS A 99 -5.82 0.63 -2.97
C LYS A 99 -6.57 1.75 -3.68
N ASN A 100 -5.85 2.70 -4.28
CA ASN A 100 -6.45 3.81 -5.00
C ASN A 100 -7.39 3.35 -6.15
N THR A 101 -8.48 4.08 -6.36
CA THR A 101 -9.44 3.89 -7.45
C THR A 101 -9.75 5.23 -8.13
N PRO A 102 -10.17 5.26 -9.40
CA PRO A 102 -10.29 6.52 -10.13
C PRO A 102 -11.50 7.36 -9.70
N ASN A 103 -12.50 6.74 -9.07
CA ASN A 103 -13.73 7.41 -8.64
C ASN A 103 -13.96 7.19 -7.16
N ALA A 104 -14.30 8.26 -6.44
CA ALA A 104 -14.64 8.18 -5.02
C ALA A 104 -15.75 7.16 -4.77
N GLY A 105 -15.51 6.25 -3.83
CA GLY A 105 -16.37 5.15 -3.42
C GLY A 105 -16.35 3.95 -4.34
N GLN A 106 -15.61 4.02 -5.45
CA GLN A 106 -15.47 2.85 -6.32
C GLN A 106 -14.59 1.81 -5.64
N ARG A 107 -15.10 0.58 -5.58
CA ARG A 107 -14.37 -0.57 -5.05
C ARG A 107 -13.17 -0.92 -5.94
N SER A 108 -12.12 -1.44 -5.35
CA SER A 108 -11.00 -2.06 -6.06
C SER A 108 -11.23 -3.57 -6.20
N VAL A 109 -10.53 -4.21 -7.13
CA VAL A 109 -10.53 -5.67 -7.23
C VAL A 109 -9.78 -6.25 -6.04
N VAL A 110 -10.38 -7.25 -5.41
CA VAL A 110 -9.77 -7.98 -4.29
C VAL A 110 -8.82 -9.05 -4.82
N CYS A 111 -7.69 -9.25 -4.14
CA CYS A 111 -6.82 -10.38 -4.42
C CYS A 111 -7.47 -11.71 -4.02
N ASN A 112 -7.44 -12.69 -4.94
CA ASN A 112 -7.96 -14.05 -4.70
C ASN A 112 -6.83 -15.09 -4.60
N LYS A 113 -5.57 -14.67 -4.55
CA LYS A 113 -4.41 -15.54 -4.44
C LYS A 113 -4.21 -15.94 -2.98
N THR A 114 -3.99 -17.22 -2.71
CA THR A 114 -3.54 -17.67 -1.38
C THR A 114 -2.16 -17.08 -1.05
N PRO A 115 -1.98 -16.43 0.12
CA PRO A 115 -0.67 -15.92 0.50
C PRO A 115 0.31 -17.06 0.73
N ARG A 116 1.61 -16.78 0.56
CA ARG A 116 2.66 -17.76 0.89
C ARG A 116 2.80 -17.93 2.39
N HIS A 117 2.55 -16.87 3.15
CA HIS A 117 2.63 -16.87 4.60
C HIS A 117 1.24 -16.83 5.25
N SER A 118 1.03 -17.72 6.20
CA SER A 118 -0.24 -17.89 6.91
C SER A 118 -0.68 -16.66 7.70
N GLU A 119 0.26 -15.80 8.05
CA GLU A 119 0.08 -14.54 8.78
C GLU A 119 -0.75 -13.53 7.99
N LEU A 120 -0.89 -13.71 6.68
CA LEU A 120 -1.73 -12.91 5.79
C LEU A 120 -3.09 -13.55 5.48
N ASN A 121 -3.37 -14.74 6.02
CA ASN A 121 -4.62 -15.45 5.73
C ASN A 121 -5.84 -14.61 6.11
N GLY A 122 -6.79 -14.51 5.18
CA GLY A 122 -8.03 -13.76 5.37
C GLY A 122 -7.88 -12.24 5.30
N LEU A 123 -6.67 -11.70 5.22
CA LEU A 123 -6.47 -10.27 5.06
C LEU A 123 -6.79 -9.84 3.63
N LYS A 124 -7.54 -8.75 3.49
CA LYS A 124 -7.93 -8.15 2.22
C LYS A 124 -7.69 -6.65 2.27
N ALA A 125 -7.26 -6.08 1.15
CA ALA A 125 -7.10 -4.64 0.99
C ALA A 125 -8.42 -3.92 1.33
N LYS A 126 -8.33 -2.83 2.09
CA LYS A 126 -9.49 -1.99 2.37
C LYS A 126 -10.03 -1.40 1.08
N GLN A 127 -11.35 -1.23 1.05
CA GLN A 127 -12.05 -0.58 -0.04
C GLN A 127 -12.19 0.91 0.26
N ASP A 128 -12.36 1.71 -0.79
CA ASP A 128 -12.62 3.15 -0.62
C ASP A 128 -13.84 3.36 0.29
N PRO A 129 -13.67 4.02 1.45
CA PRO A 129 -14.74 4.21 2.42
C PRO A 129 -15.73 5.33 2.01
N THR A 130 -15.42 6.12 0.98
CA THR A 130 -16.23 7.26 0.59
C THR A 130 -17.52 6.84 -0.12
N LYS A 131 -18.58 7.65 0.02
CA LYS A 131 -19.88 7.42 -0.65
C LYS A 131 -20.02 8.28 -1.91
N GLY A 132 -19.02 8.23 -2.79
CA GLY A 132 -19.03 8.99 -4.05
C GLY A 132 -19.82 8.30 -5.18
N PRO A 133 -19.91 8.92 -6.37
CA PRO A 133 -20.58 8.34 -7.55
C PRO A 133 -20.04 6.95 -7.93
N GLY A 134 -18.77 6.70 -7.61
CA GLY A 134 -18.10 5.42 -7.82
C GLY A 134 -18.71 4.26 -7.02
N SER A 135 -19.42 4.52 -5.92
CA SER A 135 -20.04 3.50 -5.07
C SER A 135 -21.04 2.59 -5.79
N LYS A 136 -21.67 3.10 -6.86
CA LYS A 136 -22.59 2.35 -7.72
C LYS A 136 -21.90 1.67 -8.90
N LEU A 137 -20.63 1.99 -9.16
CA LEU A 137 -19.87 1.38 -10.25
C LEU A 137 -19.37 -0.01 -9.83
N PRO A 138 -19.15 -0.92 -10.79
CA PRO A 138 -18.46 -2.17 -10.50
C PRO A 138 -17.03 -1.90 -10.00
N PRO A 139 -16.38 -2.89 -9.35
CA PRO A 139 -14.99 -2.76 -8.95
C PRO A 139 -14.10 -2.33 -10.13
N PHE A 140 -13.16 -1.43 -9.87
CA PHE A 140 -12.26 -0.94 -10.88
C PHE A 140 -11.26 -2.03 -11.30
N VAL A 141 -11.36 -2.44 -12.56
CA VAL A 141 -10.39 -3.31 -13.24
C VAL A 141 -9.68 -2.48 -14.31
N PRO A 142 -8.37 -2.22 -14.21
CA PRO A 142 -7.66 -1.53 -15.28
C PRO A 142 -7.59 -2.41 -16.53
N ARG A 143 -7.65 -1.78 -17.71
CA ARG A 143 -7.53 -2.50 -19.01
C ARG A 143 -6.18 -3.21 -19.14
N LYS A 144 -5.13 -2.62 -18.57
CA LYS A 144 -3.78 -3.16 -18.50
C LYS A 144 -3.20 -2.88 -17.13
N PHE A 145 -2.68 -3.91 -16.49
CA PHE A 145 -1.97 -3.75 -15.23
C PHE A 145 -0.56 -3.19 -15.45
N ALA A 146 -0.11 -2.35 -14.52
CA ALA A 146 1.27 -1.93 -14.44
C ALA A 146 2.18 -3.14 -14.17
N LYS A 147 3.38 -3.12 -14.74
CA LYS A 147 4.41 -4.12 -14.41
C LYS A 147 5.03 -3.75 -13.06
N ILE A 148 4.55 -4.38 -12.00
CA ILE A 148 5.08 -4.21 -10.65
C ILE A 148 6.23 -5.20 -10.46
N ARG A 149 7.36 -4.71 -9.94
CA ARG A 149 8.50 -5.57 -9.59
C ARG A 149 8.09 -6.50 -8.45
N VAL A 150 8.47 -7.77 -8.54
CA VAL A 150 8.28 -8.72 -7.43
C VAL A 150 9.66 -9.05 -6.90
N PHE A 151 9.96 -8.57 -5.70
CA PHE A 151 11.21 -8.91 -5.03
C PHE A 151 11.13 -10.34 -4.49
N LYS A 152 12.18 -11.12 -4.73
CA LYS A 152 12.37 -12.43 -4.14
C LYS A 152 13.50 -12.31 -3.14
N PHE A 153 13.21 -12.57 -1.87
CA PHE A 153 14.22 -12.59 -0.84
C PHE A 153 15.09 -13.85 -0.99
N ASP A 154 16.40 -13.66 -0.95
CA ASP A 154 17.39 -14.75 -0.96
C ASP A 154 18.30 -14.59 0.26
N PRO A 155 18.14 -15.40 1.31
CA PRO A 155 18.89 -15.24 2.56
C PRO A 155 20.40 -15.44 2.39
N LYS A 156 20.85 -16.07 1.30
CA LYS A 156 22.29 -16.29 1.04
C LYS A 156 23.02 -15.01 0.63
N LYS A 157 22.29 -13.97 0.22
CA LYS A 157 22.86 -12.68 -0.20
C LYS A 157 23.05 -11.70 0.95
N PHE A 158 22.63 -12.05 2.16
CA PHE A 158 22.61 -11.15 3.30
C PHE A 158 23.27 -11.80 4.51
N ASN A 159 24.03 -11.01 5.25
CA ASN A 159 24.53 -11.40 6.55
C ASN A 159 23.61 -10.86 7.64
N ARG A 160 23.21 -11.74 8.55
CA ARG A 160 22.25 -11.43 9.63
C ARG A 160 22.82 -10.43 10.65
N ASN A 161 24.15 -10.29 10.70
CA ASN A 161 24.85 -9.37 11.59
C ASN A 161 24.97 -7.95 11.02
N ASP A 162 24.68 -7.76 9.73
CA ASP A 162 24.79 -6.46 9.05
C ASP A 162 23.44 -5.71 9.06
N SER A 163 22.52 -6.14 9.94
CA SER A 163 21.10 -5.77 9.94
C SER A 163 20.72 -4.89 11.11
#